data_AF-A0A087AFT2-F1
#
_entry.id   AF-A0A087AFT2-F1
#
_cell.length_a   1.000
_cell.length_b   1.000
_cell.length_c   1.000
_cell.angle_alpha   90.00
_cell.angle_beta   90.00
_cell.angle_gamma   90.00
#
_symmetry.space_group_name_H-M   'P 1'
#
loop_
_entity.id
_entity.type
_entity.pdbx_description
1 polymer ?
#
loop_
_entity_poly.entity_id
_entity_poly.type
_entity_poly.pdbx_seq_one_letter_code
_entity_poly.pdbx_strand_id
1 'polypeptide(L)'
;MEVTSIQDGIIIDHVPAGTALKVLEYLRINPAATKLALIMNTDSRRYGTKDIIKIEDADTAIDLDVLGLVARSATVDVIHGGRIVDKKTPTLPERVVNVITCVNPRCVTTTEPGIDQVFYLDRTDGDVYRCRYCDEEAEF
;
A
#
# COMPACT_ATOMS: atom_id res chain seq x y z
N MET A 1 7.55 24.07 2.33
CA MET A 1 6.11 23.78 2.31
C MET A 1 5.76 23.21 3.67
N GLU A 2 4.96 23.89 4.48
CA GLU A 2 4.55 23.39 5.79
C GLU A 2 3.21 22.66 5.64
N VAL A 3 3.20 21.36 5.92
CA VAL A 3 1.97 20.60 6.13
C VAL A 3 1.84 20.41 7.62
N THR A 4 0.72 20.87 8.19
CA THR A 4 0.44 20.82 9.61
C THR A 4 0.70 19.44 10.20
N SER A 5 1.15 19.41 11.46
CA SER A 5 1.23 18.18 12.24
C SER A 5 -0.17 17.67 12.53
N ILE A 6 -0.34 16.34 12.52
CA ILE A 6 -1.57 15.70 12.97
C ILE A 6 -1.51 15.52 14.49
N GLN A 7 -2.64 15.68 15.18
CA GLN A 7 -2.72 15.42 16.63
C GLN A 7 -2.87 13.94 16.91
N ASP A 8 -3.81 13.29 16.23
CA ASP A 8 -4.07 11.86 16.35
C ASP A 8 -4.32 11.27 14.96
N GLY A 9 -3.73 10.12 14.66
CA GLY A 9 -3.89 9.43 13.39
C GLY A 9 -2.62 8.73 12.93
N ILE A 10 -2.39 8.69 11.62
CA ILE A 10 -1.25 7.97 11.04
C ILE A 10 -0.55 8.76 9.94
N ILE A 11 0.74 8.49 9.76
CA ILE A 11 1.56 8.98 8.65
C ILE A 11 2.16 7.77 7.94
N ILE A 12 1.83 7.59 6.66
CA ILE A 12 2.49 6.64 5.78
C ILE A 12 3.59 7.42 5.04
N ASP A 13 4.83 7.20 5.44
CA ASP A 13 6.02 7.81 4.85
C ASP A 13 6.75 6.81 3.95
N HIS A 14 7.67 7.30 3.10
CA HIS A 14 8.48 6.50 2.17
C HIS A 14 7.65 5.72 1.14
N VAL A 15 6.47 6.24 0.78
CA VAL A 15 5.69 5.73 -0.35
C VAL A 15 6.44 6.04 -1.65
N PRO A 16 6.53 5.10 -2.61
CA PRO A 16 7.16 5.37 -3.91
C PRO A 16 6.56 6.61 -4.58
N ALA A 17 7.40 7.44 -5.19
CA ALA A 17 6.97 8.71 -5.75
C ALA A 17 5.89 8.54 -6.83
N GLY A 18 4.83 9.35 -6.75
CA GLY A 18 3.70 9.30 -7.69
C GLY A 18 2.68 8.19 -7.44
N THR A 19 2.80 7.42 -6.35
CA THR A 19 1.94 6.25 -6.08
C THR A 19 0.97 6.41 -4.91
N ALA A 20 0.98 7.55 -4.21
CA ALA A 20 0.13 7.75 -3.03
C ALA A 20 -1.38 7.49 -3.26
N LEU A 21 -1.93 7.93 -4.40
CA LEU A 21 -3.34 7.71 -4.72
C LEU A 21 -3.67 6.22 -4.90
N LYS A 22 -2.76 5.48 -5.51
CA LYS A 22 -2.86 4.04 -5.67
C LYS A 22 -2.81 3.34 -4.31
N VAL A 23 -1.92 3.77 -3.41
CA VAL A 23 -1.90 3.25 -2.03
C VAL A 23 -3.24 3.44 -1.34
N LEU A 24 -3.88 4.60 -1.47
CA LEU A 24 -5.23 4.83 -0.91
C LEU A 24 -6.29 3.88 -1.50
N GLU A 25 -6.26 3.66 -2.82
CA GLU A 25 -7.17 2.75 -3.51
C GLU A 25 -7.07 1.32 -2.97
N TYR A 26 -5.84 0.78 -2.87
CA TYR A 26 -5.61 -0.58 -2.37
C TYR A 26 -5.97 -0.73 -0.89
N LEU A 27 -5.70 0.31 -0.08
CA LEU A 27 -6.10 0.35 1.33
C LEU A 27 -7.59 0.65 1.51
N ARG A 28 -8.36 0.84 0.42
CA ARG A 28 -9.79 1.15 0.41
C ARG A 28 -10.13 2.42 1.21
N ILE A 29 -9.22 3.39 1.21
CA ILE A 29 -9.41 4.69 1.87
C ILE A 29 -10.01 5.65 0.87
N ASN A 30 -11.21 6.16 1.15
CA ASN A 30 -11.88 7.12 0.28
C ASN A 30 -11.33 8.55 0.56
N PRO A 31 -10.56 9.16 -0.37
CA PRO A 31 -10.00 10.49 -0.16
C PRO A 31 -11.06 11.59 -0.08
N ALA A 32 -12.26 11.38 -0.63
CA ALA A 32 -13.33 12.37 -0.56
C ALA A 32 -14.06 12.39 0.80
N ALA A 33 -13.95 11.32 1.58
CA ALA A 33 -14.60 11.19 2.90
C ALA A 33 -13.63 11.23 4.08
N THR A 34 -12.32 11.14 3.80
CA THR A 34 -11.28 11.03 4.83
C THR A 34 -10.56 12.37 4.99
N LYS A 35 -10.35 12.82 6.23
CA LYS A 35 -9.50 13.97 6.53
C LYS A 35 -8.04 13.56 6.35
N LEU A 36 -7.45 13.90 5.21
CA LEU A 36 -6.09 13.53 4.87
C LEU A 36 -5.31 14.65 4.19
N ALA A 37 -3.98 14.51 4.17
CA ALA A 37 -3.09 15.32 3.38
C ALA A 37 -2.15 14.42 2.57
N LEU A 38 -1.99 14.75 1.29
CA LEU A 38 -1.06 14.08 0.38
C LEU A 38 0.08 15.03 0.03
N ILE A 39 1.30 14.55 0.13
CA ILE A 39 2.50 15.25 -0.32
C ILE A 39 3.18 14.33 -1.32
N MET A 40 3.16 14.69 -2.60
CA MET A 40 3.65 13.83 -3.67
C MET A 40 4.94 14.37 -4.27
N ASN A 41 5.82 13.48 -4.72
CA ASN A 41 7.11 13.79 -5.35
C ASN A 41 7.99 14.75 -4.53
N THR A 42 7.94 14.64 -3.19
CA THR A 42 8.77 15.45 -2.30
C THR A 42 10.16 14.83 -2.14
N ASP A 43 11.14 15.66 -1.80
CA ASP A 43 12.53 15.22 -1.64
C ASP A 43 12.66 14.14 -0.56
N SER A 44 13.42 13.11 -0.88
CA SER A 44 13.76 12.01 0.01
C SER A 44 15.27 11.84 0.06
N ARG A 45 15.87 12.00 1.24
CA ARG A 45 17.30 11.74 1.42
C ARG A 45 17.70 10.30 1.08
N ARG A 46 16.78 9.35 1.26
CA ARG A 46 17.04 7.92 1.07
C ARG A 46 16.68 7.43 -0.34
N TYR A 47 15.65 7.99 -0.95
CA TYR A 47 15.05 7.48 -2.19
C TYR A 47 15.05 8.49 -3.35
N GLY A 48 15.68 9.66 -3.18
CA GLY A 48 15.61 10.75 -4.14
C GLY A 48 14.30 11.52 -4.02
N THR A 49 13.18 10.87 -4.36
CA THR A 49 11.82 11.39 -4.19
C THR A 49 10.93 10.37 -3.47
N LYS A 50 9.86 10.85 -2.83
CA LYS A 50 8.85 10.03 -2.18
C LYS A 50 7.49 10.72 -2.16
N ASP A 51 6.46 9.94 -1.85
CA ASP A 51 5.18 10.47 -1.41
C ASP A 51 5.01 10.26 0.10
N ILE A 52 4.13 11.05 0.72
CA ILE A 52 3.72 10.97 2.11
C ILE A 52 2.20 11.10 2.18
N ILE A 53 1.56 10.21 2.93
CA ILE A 53 0.12 10.22 3.20
C ILE A 53 -0.06 10.48 4.70
N LYS A 54 -0.79 11.52 5.07
CA LYS A 54 -1.20 11.77 6.46
C LYS A 54 -2.70 11.60 6.58
N ILE A 55 -3.16 10.81 7.55
CA ILE A 55 -4.59 10.60 7.82
C ILE A 55 -4.84 10.98 9.26
N GLU A 56 -5.78 11.91 9.47
CA GLU A 56 -6.14 12.43 10.79
C GLU A 56 -7.38 11.72 11.32
N ASP A 57 -7.19 10.44 11.69
CA ASP A 57 -8.20 9.59 12.31
C ASP A 57 -7.50 8.56 13.20
N ALA A 58 -7.81 8.61 14.51
CA ALA A 58 -7.21 7.78 15.54
C ALA A 58 -7.59 6.30 15.43
N ASP A 59 -8.73 6.01 14.80
CA ASP A 59 -9.25 4.65 14.65
C ASP A 59 -8.86 4.01 13.30
N THR A 60 -8.10 4.73 12.47
CA THR A 60 -7.63 4.20 11.18
C THR A 60 -6.71 3.01 11.38
N ALA A 61 -7.25 1.82 11.14
CA ALA A 61 -6.48 0.58 11.02
C ALA A 61 -6.03 0.38 9.57
N ILE A 62 -4.72 0.23 9.37
CA ILE A 62 -4.12 -0.04 8.06
C ILE A 62 -3.76 -1.51 7.95
N ASP A 63 -4.17 -2.13 6.85
CA ASP A 63 -3.71 -3.45 6.46
C ASP A 63 -2.25 -3.36 5.99
N LEU A 64 -1.34 -3.81 6.86
CA LEU A 64 0.09 -3.76 6.60
C LEU A 64 0.53 -4.74 5.50
N ASP A 65 -0.22 -5.81 5.26
CA ASP A 65 0.08 -6.78 4.21
C ASP A 65 -0.25 -6.19 2.84
N VAL A 66 -1.41 -5.54 2.73
CA VAL A 66 -1.79 -4.78 1.52
C VAL A 66 -0.82 -3.62 1.29
N LEU A 67 -0.45 -2.87 2.34
CA LEU A 67 0.55 -1.81 2.22
C LEU A 67 1.91 -2.36 1.75
N GLY A 68 2.32 -3.52 2.26
CA GLY A 68 3.56 -4.18 1.86
C GLY A 68 3.55 -4.59 0.39
N LEU A 69 2.40 -5.01 -0.14
CA LEU A 69 2.24 -5.32 -1.55
C LEU A 69 2.47 -4.08 -2.45
N VAL A 70 1.86 -2.94 -2.11
CA VAL A 70 1.83 -1.75 -2.99
C VAL A 70 2.94 -0.73 -2.73
N ALA A 71 3.50 -0.71 -1.52
CA ALA A 71 4.49 0.27 -1.09
C ALA A 71 5.47 -0.36 -0.09
N ARG A 72 6.29 -1.29 -0.58
CA ARG A 72 7.29 -2.05 0.21
C ARG A 72 8.24 -1.20 1.05
N SER A 73 8.60 -0.02 0.54
CA SER A 73 9.50 0.92 1.23
C SER A 73 8.81 1.73 2.32
N ALA A 74 7.48 1.68 2.40
CA ALA A 74 6.72 2.55 3.27
C ALA A 74 6.94 2.24 4.75
N THR A 75 6.66 3.24 5.58
CA THR A 75 6.65 3.12 7.05
C THR A 75 5.38 3.79 7.57
N VAL A 76 4.71 3.18 8.53
CA VAL A 76 3.52 3.74 9.18
C VAL A 76 3.91 4.25 10.56
N ASP A 77 3.86 5.57 10.73
CA ASP A 77 4.04 6.23 12.02
C ASP A 77 2.67 6.50 12.64
N VAL A 78 2.40 5.93 13.82
CA VAL A 78 1.16 6.17 14.58
C VAL A 78 1.36 7.39 15.46
N ILE A 79 0.45 8.36 15.35
CA ILE A 79 0.51 9.63 16.05
C ILE A 79 -0.57 9.70 17.12
N HIS A 80 -0.19 10.08 18.33
CA HIS A 80 -1.10 10.41 19.42
C HIS A 80 -0.60 11.64 20.18
N GLY A 81 -1.49 12.61 20.43
CA GLY A 81 -1.12 13.89 21.05
C GLY A 81 0.04 14.63 20.34
N GLY A 82 0.10 14.55 19.01
CA GLY A 82 1.10 15.20 18.17
C GLY A 82 2.49 14.56 18.18
N ARG A 83 2.63 13.35 18.73
CA ARG A 83 3.90 12.61 18.82
C ARG A 83 3.77 11.22 18.23
N ILE A 84 4.86 10.73 17.64
CA ILE A 84 4.94 9.34 17.19
C ILE A 84 4.98 8.44 18.42
N VAL A 85 3.97 7.60 18.59
CA VAL A 85 3.88 6.62 19.68
C VAL A 85 4.22 5.21 19.26
N ASP A 86 4.12 4.91 17.96
CA ASP A 86 4.47 3.61 17.39
C ASP A 86 4.94 3.76 15.94
N LYS A 87 5.79 2.84 15.48
CA LYS A 87 6.29 2.75 14.11
C LYS A 87 6.15 1.33 13.61
N LYS A 88 5.40 1.16 12.53
CA LYS A 88 5.17 -0.14 11.89
C LYS A 88 5.80 -0.16 10.51
N THR A 89 6.42 -1.28 10.18
CA THR A 89 6.95 -1.53 8.83
C THR A 89 6.09 -2.63 8.21
N PRO A 90 5.53 -2.39 7.01
CA PRO A 90 4.76 -3.41 6.33
C PRO A 90 5.64 -4.62 5.99
N THR A 91 5.07 -5.81 6.12
CA THR A 91 5.69 -7.06 5.69
C THR A 91 5.20 -7.42 4.30
N LEU A 92 6.03 -8.12 3.53
CA LEU A 92 5.61 -8.63 2.23
C LEU A 92 4.87 -9.96 2.46
N PRO A 93 3.54 -10.03 2.26
CA PRO A 93 2.79 -11.25 2.53
C PRO A 93 3.17 -12.38 1.57
N GLU A 94 3.27 -13.62 2.06
CA GLU A 94 3.56 -14.79 1.21
C GLU A 94 2.42 -15.09 0.23
N ARG A 95 1.20 -14.61 0.53
CA ARG A 95 -0.01 -14.84 -0.27
C ARG A 95 -0.96 -13.66 -0.13
N VAL A 96 -1.52 -13.22 -1.26
CA VAL A 96 -2.59 -12.21 -1.30
C VAL A 96 -3.83 -12.78 -1.99
N VAL A 97 -5.01 -12.41 -1.49
CA VAL A 97 -6.31 -12.93 -1.96
C VAL A 97 -7.25 -11.76 -2.22
N ASN A 98 -7.75 -11.64 -3.46
CA ASN A 98 -8.69 -10.59 -3.88
C ASN A 98 -8.19 -9.15 -3.64
N VAL A 99 -6.87 -8.95 -3.66
CA VAL A 99 -6.22 -7.63 -3.58
C VAL A 99 -5.81 -7.16 -4.98
N ILE A 100 -5.28 -8.07 -5.79
CA ILE A 100 -4.82 -7.83 -7.17
C ILE A 100 -5.55 -8.77 -8.13
N THR A 101 -5.65 -8.38 -9.40
CA THR A 101 -6.40 -9.11 -10.43
C THR A 101 -5.45 -9.64 -11.50
N CYS A 102 -5.65 -10.88 -11.95
CA CYS A 102 -4.84 -11.46 -13.02
C CYS A 102 -5.09 -10.76 -14.36
N VAL A 103 -4.02 -10.25 -14.97
CA VAL A 103 -4.06 -9.60 -16.28
C VAL A 103 -4.07 -10.59 -17.45
N ASN A 104 -3.76 -11.86 -17.20
CA ASN A 104 -3.78 -12.89 -18.24
C ASN A 104 -5.24 -13.20 -18.62
N PRO A 105 -5.69 -12.88 -19.85
CA PRO A 105 -7.08 -13.03 -20.27
C PRO A 105 -7.51 -14.50 -20.42
N ARG A 106 -6.56 -15.44 -20.37
CA ARG A 106 -6.82 -16.89 -20.42
C ARG A 106 -6.78 -17.54 -19.05
N CYS A 107 -6.52 -16.78 -17.98
CA CYS A 107 -6.54 -17.31 -16.63
C CYS A 107 -7.96 -17.67 -16.21
N VAL A 108 -8.12 -18.79 -15.51
CA VAL A 108 -9.42 -19.26 -15.01
C VAL A 108 -10.11 -18.22 -14.12
N THR A 109 -9.33 -17.43 -13.36
CA THR A 109 -9.88 -16.37 -12.48
C THR A 109 -10.40 -15.15 -13.26
N THR A 110 -10.02 -15.01 -14.53
CA THR A 110 -10.47 -13.94 -15.41
C THR A 110 -11.64 -14.39 -16.29
N THR A 111 -11.73 -15.68 -16.59
CA THR A 111 -12.80 -16.23 -17.45
C THR A 111 -14.03 -16.70 -16.66
N GLU A 112 -13.85 -17.17 -15.43
CA GLU A 112 -14.94 -17.74 -14.61
C GLU A 112 -15.24 -16.88 -13.37
N PRO A 113 -16.52 -16.56 -13.12
CA PRO A 113 -16.91 -15.79 -11.93
C PRO A 113 -16.82 -16.62 -10.65
N GLY A 114 -16.58 -15.96 -9.53
CA GLY A 114 -16.62 -16.58 -8.19
C GLY A 114 -15.36 -17.35 -7.79
N ILE A 115 -14.28 -17.26 -8.58
CA ILE A 115 -12.97 -17.78 -8.21
C ILE A 115 -12.14 -16.65 -7.60
N ASP A 116 -11.57 -16.90 -6.42
CA ASP A 116 -10.69 -15.95 -5.75
C ASP A 116 -9.42 -15.70 -6.58
N GLN A 117 -9.04 -14.42 -6.68
CA GLN A 117 -7.76 -13.99 -7.22
C GLN A 117 -6.66 -14.25 -6.19
N VAL A 118 -5.93 -15.34 -6.34
CA VAL A 118 -4.88 -15.75 -5.41
C VAL A 118 -3.52 -15.58 -6.07
N PHE A 119 -2.64 -14.84 -5.40
CA PHE A 119 -1.25 -14.67 -5.81
C PHE A 119 -0.31 -15.05 -4.67
N TYR A 120 0.85 -15.61 -5.03
CA TYR A 120 1.90 -15.97 -4.09
C TYR A 120 3.15 -15.15 -4.36
N LEU A 121 3.92 -14.91 -3.30
CA LEU A 121 5.23 -14.29 -3.39
C LEU A 121 6.23 -15.32 -3.94
N ASP A 122 6.72 -15.08 -5.14
CA ASP A 122 7.85 -15.77 -5.72
C ASP A 122 9.13 -14.98 -5.40
N ARG A 123 10.16 -15.69 -4.94
CA ARG A 123 11.47 -15.13 -4.58
C ARG A 123 12.60 -15.64 -5.47
N THR A 124 12.28 -16.45 -6.48
CA THR A 124 13.29 -17.07 -7.34
C THR A 124 13.93 -16.06 -8.30
N ASP A 125 13.18 -15.05 -8.74
CA ASP A 125 13.63 -13.99 -9.65
C ASP A 125 13.22 -12.61 -9.12
N GLY A 126 13.70 -12.29 -7.91
CA GLY A 126 13.28 -11.12 -7.15
C GLY A 126 11.98 -11.35 -6.37
N ASP A 127 11.59 -10.37 -5.55
CA ASP A 127 10.35 -10.41 -4.79
C ASP A 127 9.16 -10.06 -5.71
N VAL A 128 8.63 -11.00 -6.48
CA VAL A 128 7.50 -10.77 -7.41
C VAL A 128 6.28 -11.57 -7.00
N TYR A 129 5.09 -11.11 -7.38
CA TYR A 129 3.86 -11.88 -7.13
C TYR A 129 3.45 -12.60 -8.41
N ARG A 130 3.11 -13.89 -8.29
CA ARG A 130 2.62 -14.70 -9.42
C ARG A 130 1.24 -15.25 -9.15
N CYS A 131 0.42 -15.31 -10.19
CA CYS A 131 -0.93 -15.86 -10.12
C CYS A 131 -0.84 -17.35 -9.77
N ARG A 132 -1.60 -17.80 -8.76
CA ARG A 132 -1.60 -19.20 -8.32
C ARG A 132 -2.11 -20.18 -9.38
N TYR A 133 -2.80 -19.69 -10.42
CA TYR A 133 -3.48 -20.51 -11.42
C TYR A 133 -2.73 -20.60 -12.76
N CYS A 134 -2.10 -19.50 -13.21
CA CYS A 134 -1.41 -19.46 -14.50
C CYS A 134 0.08 -19.08 -14.41
N ASP A 135 0.60 -18.83 -13.21
CA ASP A 135 1.97 -18.38 -12.92
C ASP A 135 2.40 -17.06 -13.60
N GLU A 136 1.45 -16.34 -14.20
CA GLU A 136 1.66 -15.00 -14.74
C GLU A 136 2.12 -14.06 -13.62
N GLU A 137 3.12 -13.24 -13.91
CA GLU A 137 3.55 -12.18 -13.01
C GLU A 137 2.45 -11.13 -12.86
N ALA A 138 2.29 -10.63 -11.65
CA ALA A 138 1.28 -9.65 -11.34
C ALA A 138 1.72 -8.25 -11.83
N GLU A 139 0.90 -7.64 -12.67
CA GLU A 139 1.01 -6.23 -13.04
C GLU A 139 -0.13 -5.48 -12.36
N PHE A 140 0.19 -4.62 -11.40
CA PHE A 140 -0.83 -4.00 -10.56
C PHE A 140 -0.40 -2.68 -9.98
#